data_AF-A0A9E0LDQ7-F1
#
_entry.id   AF-A0A9E0LDQ7-F1
#
_cell.length_a   1.000
_cell.length_b   1.000
_cell.length_c   1.000
_cell.angle_alpha   90.00
_cell.angle_beta   90.00
_cell.angle_gamma   90.00
#
_symmetry.space_group_name_H-M   'P 1'
#
loop_
_entity.id
_entity.type
_entity.pdbx_description
1 polymer ?
#
loop_
_entity_poly.entity_id
_entity_poly.type
_entity_poly.pdbx_seq_one_letter_code
_entity_poly.pdbx_strand_id
1 'polypeptide(L)'
;MLTMTPLSITAEGQIEPKVHRYRVRFDHGGKEVEFSFTLTEGRVTGVHADGDEFWKITCEDPFVQDLMQAILNFHESRLTHRDKPTD
;
A
#
# COMPACT_ATOMS: atom_id res chain seq x y z
N MET A 1 -13.57 -11.60 13.79
CA MET A 1 -13.08 -10.74 12.71
C MET A 1 -12.03 -11.51 11.93
N LEU A 2 -12.19 -11.62 10.62
CA LEU A 2 -11.14 -12.10 9.73
C LEU A 2 -10.19 -10.91 9.52
N THR A 3 -9.17 -10.79 10.37
CA THR A 3 -8.19 -9.69 10.27
C THR A 3 -7.13 -10.06 9.26
N MET A 4 -6.84 -9.15 8.32
CA MET A 4 -5.69 -9.30 7.43
C MET A 4 -4.49 -8.62 8.06
N THR A 5 -3.48 -9.40 8.45
CA THR A 5 -2.28 -8.82 9.08
C THR A 5 -1.26 -8.50 8.01
N PRO A 6 -0.90 -7.22 7.77
CA PRO A 6 0.11 -6.88 6.78
C PRO A 6 1.48 -7.40 7.22
N LEU A 7 2.16 -8.11 6.32
CA LEU A 7 3.49 -8.70 6.52
C LEU A 7 4.59 -7.84 5.91
N SER A 8 4.36 -7.32 4.69
CA SER A 8 5.35 -6.48 4.00
C SER A 8 4.70 -5.59 2.95
N ILE A 9 5.22 -4.37 2.80
CA ILE A 9 4.89 -3.45 1.70
C ILE A 9 6.09 -3.41 0.74
N THR A 10 5.84 -3.65 -0.54
CA THR A 10 6.84 -3.62 -1.60
C THR A 10 6.45 -2.56 -2.64
N ALA A 11 7.39 -1.70 -3.01
CA ALA A 11 7.19 -0.77 -4.12
C ALA A 11 7.51 -1.47 -5.44
N GLU A 12 6.55 -1.45 -6.37
CA GLU A 12 6.76 -2.04 -7.71
C GLU A 12 7.27 -1.00 -8.72
N GLY A 13 7.10 0.27 -8.40
CA GLY A 13 7.60 1.38 -9.20
C GLY A 13 6.51 2.33 -9.64
N GLN A 14 6.87 3.19 -10.58
CA GLN A 14 5.96 4.16 -11.18
C GLN A 14 5.38 3.56 -12.47
N ILE A 15 4.06 3.52 -12.59
CA ILE A 15 3.37 2.96 -13.77
C ILE A 15 2.91 4.07 -14.72
N GLU A 16 2.62 5.27 -14.21
CA GLU A 16 2.31 6.47 -14.98
C GLU A 16 2.89 7.71 -14.27
N PRO A 17 2.98 8.89 -14.93
CA PRO A 17 3.34 10.13 -14.25
C PRO A 17 2.52 10.33 -12.97
N LYS A 18 3.19 10.37 -11.81
CA LYS A 18 2.57 10.52 -10.47
C LYS A 18 1.68 9.35 -10.03
N VAL A 19 1.77 8.20 -10.69
CA VAL A 19 1.02 6.99 -10.31
C VAL A 19 2.00 5.87 -9.98
N HIS A 20 1.92 5.38 -8.76
CA HIS A 20 2.83 4.39 -8.19
C HIS A 20 2.09 3.11 -7.81
N ARG A 21 2.72 1.98 -8.08
CA ARG A 21 2.19 0.65 -7.76
C ARG A 21 2.92 0.10 -6.54
N TYR A 22 2.12 -0.42 -5.61
CA TYR A 22 2.55 -1.07 -4.39
C TYR A 22 1.94 -2.46 -4.30
N ARG A 23 2.68 -3.38 -3.69
CA ARG A 23 2.19 -4.72 -3.38
C ARG A 23 2.32 -4.95 -1.89
N VAL A 24 1.24 -5.43 -1.28
CA VAL A 24 1.22 -5.75 0.15
C VAL A 24 0.92 -7.22 0.33
N ARG A 25 1.78 -7.90 1.08
CA ARG A 25 1.57 -9.27 1.56
C ARG A 25 0.85 -9.23 2.89
N PHE A 26 -0.10 -10.13 3.08
CA PHE A 26 -0.86 -10.28 4.30
C PHE A 26 -0.89 -11.73 4.77
N ASP A 27 -0.91 -11.94 6.07
CA ASP A 27 -1.39 -13.19 6.65
C ASP A 27 -2.90 -13.12 6.84
N HIS A 28 -3.59 -14.11 6.29
CA HIS A 28 -5.03 -14.29 6.42
C HIS A 28 -5.31 -15.71 6.94
N GLY A 29 -5.30 -15.87 8.27
CA GLY A 29 -5.58 -17.15 8.92
C GLY A 29 -4.53 -18.23 8.62
N GLY A 30 -3.25 -17.86 8.62
CA GLY A 30 -2.13 -18.76 8.33
C GLY A 30 -1.87 -18.99 6.83
N LYS A 31 -2.51 -18.21 5.96
CA LYS A 31 -2.24 -18.19 4.52
C LYS A 31 -1.75 -16.82 4.10
N GLU A 32 -0.65 -16.79 3.36
CA GLU A 32 -0.17 -15.57 2.74
C GLU A 32 -0.98 -15.23 1.49
N VAL A 33 -1.48 -14.00 1.43
CA VAL A 33 -2.19 -13.43 0.28
C VAL A 33 -1.57 -12.10 -0.11
N GLU A 34 -1.63 -11.75 -1.40
CA GLU A 34 -1.05 -10.53 -1.95
C GLU A 34 -2.11 -9.65 -2.61
N PHE A 35 -2.08 -8.36 -2.31
CA PHE A 35 -2.92 -7.37 -2.98
C PHE A 35 -2.07 -6.23 -3.54
N SER A 36 -2.52 -5.70 -4.67
CA SER A 36 -1.92 -4.53 -5.29
C SER A 36 -2.68 -3.26 -4.93
N PHE A 37 -1.93 -2.18 -4.75
CA PHE A 37 -2.43 -0.86 -4.43
C PHE A 37 -1.81 0.15 -5.37
N THR A 38 -2.65 1.07 -5.86
CA THR A 38 -2.23 2.22 -6.66
C THR A 38 -2.27 3.47 -5.80
N LEU A 39 -1.15 4.18 -5.77
CA LEU A 39 -1.01 5.50 -5.15
C LEU A 39 -0.93 6.56 -6.25
N THR A 40 -1.81 7.55 -6.20
CA THR A 40 -1.81 8.68 -7.14
C THR A 40 -1.41 9.95 -6.41
N GLU A 41 -0.36 10.62 -6.88
CA GLU A 41 0.07 11.92 -6.37
C GLU A 41 -0.63 13.06 -7.12
N GLY A 42 -1.10 14.06 -6.40
CA GLY A 42 -1.80 15.19 -6.99
C GLY A 42 -2.13 16.25 -5.95
N ARG A 43 -3.23 16.98 -6.19
CA ARG A 43 -3.78 17.90 -5.17
C ARG A 43 -4.28 17.15 -3.93
N VAL A 44 -4.70 15.90 -4.11
CA VAL A 44 -5.04 14.94 -3.06
C VAL A 44 -4.24 13.69 -3.38
N THR A 45 -3.31 13.32 -2.50
CA THR A 45 -2.62 12.03 -2.60
C THR A 45 -3.50 10.96 -1.98
N GLY A 46 -3.74 9.88 -2.72
CA GLY A 46 -4.63 8.80 -2.30
C GLY A 46 -4.06 7.44 -2.65
N VAL A 47 -4.37 6.45 -1.81
CA VAL A 47 -4.06 5.04 -2.02
C VAL A 47 -5.36 4.29 -2.25
N HIS A 48 -5.38 3.44 -3.28
CA HIS A 48 -6.54 2.65 -3.66
C HIS A 48 -6.10 1.20 -3.88
N ALA A 49 -6.84 0.23 -3.35
CA ALA A 49 -6.64 -1.17 -3.70
C ALA A 49 -7.16 -1.42 -5.12
N ASP A 50 -6.41 -2.18 -5.92
CA ASP A 50 -6.75 -2.41 -7.33
C ASP A 50 -7.82 -3.51 -7.53
N GLY A 51 -8.05 -4.33 -6.51
CA GLY A 51 -8.95 -5.48 -6.59
C GLY A 51 -10.14 -5.38 -5.63
N ASP A 52 -11.33 -5.67 -6.14
CA ASP A 52 -12.57 -5.71 -5.34
C ASP A 52 -12.54 -6.77 -4.23
N GLU A 53 -11.74 -7.83 -4.40
CA GLU A 53 -11.58 -8.89 -3.41
C GLU A 53 -10.96 -8.38 -2.11
N PHE A 54 -10.01 -7.45 -2.19
CA PHE A 54 -9.45 -6.80 -1.00
C PHE A 54 -10.55 -6.11 -0.20
N TRP A 55 -11.40 -5.32 -0.85
CA TRP A 55 -12.48 -4.60 -0.19
C TRP A 55 -13.54 -5.53 0.39
N LYS A 56 -13.83 -6.66 -0.26
CA LYS A 56 -14.75 -7.66 0.28
C LYS A 56 -14.24 -8.29 1.57
N ILE A 57 -12.92 -8.47 1.70
CA ILE A 57 -12.30 -9.07 2.89
C ILE A 57 -12.13 -8.03 4.00
N THR A 58 -11.85 -6.77 3.64
CA THR A 58 -11.47 -5.70 4.58
C THR A 58 -12.55 -4.68 4.87
N CYS A 59 -13.78 -4.80 4.32
CA CYS A 59 -14.83 -3.80 4.52
C CYS A 59 -15.22 -3.60 6.00
N GLU A 60 -15.01 -4.62 6.83
CA GLU A 60 -15.24 -4.58 8.28
C GLU A 60 -13.93 -4.52 9.08
N ASP A 61 -12.76 -4.44 8.42
CA ASP A 61 -11.47 -4.40 9.08
C ASP A 61 -11.17 -2.97 9.59
N PRO A 62 -11.13 -2.74 10.92
CA PRO A 62 -10.88 -1.41 11.46
C PRO A 62 -9.46 -0.90 11.17
N PHE A 63 -8.53 -1.77 10.80
CA PHE A 63 -7.13 -1.42 10.53
C PHE A 63 -6.86 -1.05 9.07
N VAL A 64 -7.88 -1.07 8.20
CA VAL A 64 -7.70 -0.72 6.78
C VAL A 64 -7.20 0.73 6.61
N GLN A 65 -7.61 1.65 7.48
CA GLN A 65 -7.14 3.05 7.42
C GLN A 65 -5.65 3.16 7.78
N ASP A 66 -5.21 2.43 8.81
CA ASP A 66 -3.81 2.40 9.24
C ASP A 66 -2.91 1.82 8.15
N LEU A 67 -3.38 0.79 7.45
CA LEU A 67 -2.70 0.22 6.29
C LEU A 67 -2.52 1.25 5.17
N MET A 68 -3.57 1.97 4.79
CA MET A 68 -3.48 3.00 3.75
C MET A 68 -2.49 4.10 4.14
N GLN A 69 -2.49 4.51 5.41
CA GLN A 69 -1.53 5.47 5.94
C GLN A 69 -0.10 4.92 5.94
N ALA A 70 0.10 3.63 6.23
CA ALA A 70 1.41 3.00 6.16
C ALA A 70 1.98 2.98 4.74
N ILE A 71 1.14 2.75 3.71
CA ILE A 71 1.55 2.81 2.30
C ILE A 71 1.97 4.25 1.92
N LEU A 72 1.21 5.26 2.37
CA LEU A 72 1.56 6.67 2.17
C LEU A 72 2.91 7.02 2.81
N ASN A 73 3.08 6.68 4.09
CA ASN A 73 4.32 6.96 4.82
C ASN A 73 5.53 6.25 4.18
N PHE A 74 5.34 5.01 3.71
CA PHE A 74 6.38 4.28 3.00
C PHE A 74 6.76 4.97 1.69
N HIS A 75 5.78 5.46 0.93
CA HIS A 75 6.03 6.24 -0.29
C HIS A 75 6.81 7.52 0.00
N GLU A 76 6.39 8.31 0.98
CA GLU A 76 7.07 9.56 1.37
C GLU A 76 8.52 9.32 1.83
N SER A 77 8.75 8.26 2.61
CA SER A 77 10.09 7.86 3.02
C SER A 77 10.99 7.55 1.82
N ARG A 78 10.46 6.87 0.79
CA ARG A 78 11.22 6.59 -0.43
C ARG A 78 11.58 7.84 -1.22
N LEU A 79 10.77 8.90 -1.16
CA LEU A 79 11.10 10.18 -1.78
C LEU A 79 12.20 10.91 -1.02
N THR A 80 12.08 11.00 0.31
CA THR A 80 13.08 11.68 1.15
C THR A 80 14.46 11.01 1.15
N HIS A 81 14.51 9.68 0.96
CA HIS A 81 15.76 8.95 0.79
C HIS A 81 16.35 9.01 -0.63
N ARG A 82 15.57 9.44 -1.64
CA ARG A 82 16.05 9.63 -3.02
C ARG A 82 16.82 10.95 -3.20
N ASP A 83 16.62 11.90 -2.29
CA ASP A 83 17.24 13.24 -2.28
C ASP A 83 18.52 13.34 -1.42
N LYS A 84 19.03 12.26 -0.83
CA LYS A 84 20.37 12.30 -0.23
C LYS A 84 21.40 12.10 -1.35
N PRO A 85 22.19 13.13 -1.72
CA PRO A 85 23.38 12.88 -2.53
C PRO A 85 24.26 11.93 -1.71
N THR A 86 24.60 10.79 -2.31
CA THR A 86 25.73 9.99 -1.88
C THR A 86 26.96 10.89 -2.02
N ASP A 87 27.53 11.29 -0.90
CA ASP A 87 28.87 11.89 -0.81
C ASP A 87 29.93 10.85 -1.24
#